data_AF-A0A6V8EXV6-F1
#
_entry.id   AF-A0A6V8EXV6-F1
#
_cell.length_a   1.000
_cell.length_b   1.000
_cell.length_c   1.000
_cell.angle_alpha   90.00
_cell.angle_beta   90.00
_cell.angle_gamma   90.00
#
_symmetry.space_group_name_H-M   'P 1'
#
loop_
_entity.id
_entity.type
_entity.pdbx_description
1 polymer ?
#
loop_
_entity_poly.entity_id
_entity_poly.type
_entity_poly.pdbx_seq_one_letter_code
_entity_poly.pdbx_strand_id
1 'polypeptide(L)'
;MKTLSRKTLIFTFLLLSSIFSFSHASVSIINGSFETPNTGVTPPGLNQSRNLTSTTYIGEYDDILGWTITGGSIDWVGNLYWNSSDGNYSIDMTGANPGKISQSFVTSIGTRYIVSFDLSGNPWARYGTALSLVAFVYNATDMEEYSGTYTFIDNTDVNPSLPGYTGMIWNSYSFEFIATSSLSKLTFQSLNTNPLNYGPVLDNVQITESNSSRIGVFRASTGTWYLDLNGNDHWDDCAIDGCYTFGMNGAVALTAASILV
;
A
#
# COMPACT_ATOMS: atom_id res chain seq x y z
N MET A 1 -62.24 27.14 -39.16
CA MET A 1 -60.91 27.51 -38.61
C MET A 1 -60.89 27.29 -37.11
N LYS A 2 -60.25 26.20 -36.64
CA LYS A 2 -59.94 25.98 -35.22
C LYS A 2 -58.44 25.71 -35.13
N THR A 3 -57.72 26.63 -34.49
CA THR A 3 -56.28 26.59 -34.26
C THR A 3 -55.93 25.55 -33.20
N LEU A 4 -55.10 24.56 -33.52
CA LEU A 4 -54.48 23.68 -32.51
C LEU A 4 -53.30 24.40 -31.86
N SER A 5 -53.34 24.51 -30.53
CA SER A 5 -52.23 24.97 -29.69
C SER A 5 -51.22 23.83 -29.51
N ARG A 6 -49.96 24.07 -29.88
CA ARG A 6 -48.81 23.20 -29.57
C ARG A 6 -48.53 23.31 -28.07
N LYS A 7 -48.77 22.25 -27.31
CA LYS A 7 -48.29 22.12 -25.93
C LYS A 7 -46.86 21.59 -25.96
N THR A 8 -45.91 22.44 -25.61
CA THR A 8 -44.50 22.05 -25.39
C THR A 8 -44.43 21.20 -24.12
N LEU A 9 -44.02 19.95 -24.26
CA LEU A 9 -43.77 19.04 -23.13
C LEU A 9 -42.33 19.26 -22.66
N ILE A 10 -42.15 19.92 -21.51
CA ILE A 10 -40.84 20.09 -20.88
C ILE A 10 -40.58 18.85 -20.04
N PHE A 11 -39.64 18.00 -20.45
CA PHE A 11 -39.12 16.91 -19.62
C PHE A 11 -38.04 17.48 -18.68
N THR A 12 -38.40 17.67 -17.41
CA THR A 12 -37.45 17.98 -16.35
C THR A 12 -36.72 16.70 -15.96
N PHE A 13 -35.45 16.55 -16.35
CA PHE A 13 -34.58 15.50 -15.84
C PHE A 13 -34.05 15.92 -14.46
N LEU A 14 -34.60 15.32 -13.41
CA LEU A 14 -34.01 15.33 -12.07
C LEU A 14 -32.83 14.35 -12.08
N LEU A 15 -31.60 14.88 -12.14
CA LEU A 15 -30.39 14.10 -11.93
C LEU A 15 -30.25 13.84 -10.42
N LEU A 16 -30.78 12.71 -9.92
CA LEU A 16 -30.44 12.25 -8.57
C LEU A 16 -28.98 11.78 -8.59
N SER A 17 -28.06 12.59 -8.08
CA SER A 17 -26.70 12.13 -7.75
C SER A 17 -26.75 11.38 -6.42
N SER A 18 -27.05 10.09 -6.46
CA SER A 18 -26.75 9.18 -5.35
C SER A 18 -25.23 9.04 -5.26
N ILE A 19 -24.64 9.61 -4.21
CA ILE A 19 -23.24 9.34 -3.84
C ILE A 19 -23.23 7.92 -3.28
N PHE A 20 -22.85 6.95 -4.11
CA PHE A 20 -22.51 5.61 -3.64
C PHE A 20 -21.05 5.61 -3.20
N SER A 21 -20.81 5.34 -1.92
CA SER A 21 -19.48 4.96 -1.44
C SER A 21 -19.21 3.54 -1.91
N PHE A 22 -18.23 3.37 -2.79
CA PHE A 22 -17.77 2.04 -3.18
C PHE A 22 -16.95 1.43 -2.04
N SER A 23 -17.43 0.31 -1.50
CA SER A 23 -16.62 -0.62 -0.72
C SER A 23 -15.66 -1.30 -1.69
N HIS A 24 -14.43 -0.81 -1.75
CA HIS A 24 -13.37 -1.49 -2.49
C HIS A 24 -13.03 -2.79 -1.76
N ALA A 25 -12.83 -3.89 -2.48
CA ALA A 25 -12.21 -5.06 -1.88
C ALA A 25 -10.77 -4.67 -1.53
N SER A 26 -10.53 -4.30 -0.28
CA SER A 26 -9.19 -3.98 0.21
C SER A 26 -8.34 -5.25 0.10
N VAL A 27 -7.37 -5.26 -0.81
CA VAL A 27 -6.20 -6.12 -0.62
C VAL A 27 -5.54 -5.66 0.68
N SER A 28 -5.76 -6.39 1.75
CA SER A 28 -5.26 -6.03 3.07
C SER A 28 -3.93 -6.72 3.33
N ILE A 29 -2.92 -5.94 3.68
CA ILE A 29 -1.78 -6.48 4.41
C ILE A 29 -2.23 -6.82 5.84
N ILE A 30 -1.82 -7.97 6.36
CA ILE A 30 -2.10 -8.38 7.73
C ILE A 30 -1.18 -7.57 8.64
N ASN A 31 -1.78 -6.90 9.64
CA ASN A 31 -1.05 -6.25 10.72
C ASN A 31 -0.02 -5.22 10.22
N GLY A 32 -0.46 -4.33 9.32
CA GLY A 32 0.38 -3.31 8.71
C GLY A 32 1.04 -2.34 9.70
N SER A 33 0.40 -2.10 10.85
CA SER A 33 0.92 -1.29 11.97
C SER A 33 1.53 -2.12 13.09
N PHE A 34 1.80 -3.42 12.88
CA PHE A 34 2.57 -4.26 13.81
C PHE A 34 1.98 -4.42 15.23
N GLU A 35 0.68 -4.25 15.40
CA GLU A 35 -0.02 -4.28 16.68
C GLU A 35 -0.25 -5.69 17.24
N THR A 36 -0.29 -6.68 16.36
CA THR A 36 -0.81 -8.01 16.69
C THR A 36 0.33 -9.03 16.81
N PRO A 37 0.56 -9.63 17.99
CA PRO A 37 1.47 -10.76 18.13
C PRO A 37 0.89 -12.02 17.48
N ASN A 38 1.76 -12.94 17.10
CA ASN A 38 1.31 -14.30 16.80
C ASN A 38 0.79 -15.04 18.03
N THR A 39 0.06 -16.13 17.81
CA THR A 39 -0.57 -16.90 18.91
C THR A 39 0.49 -17.40 19.90
N GLY A 40 0.31 -17.07 21.18
CA GLY A 40 1.22 -17.47 22.26
C GLY A 40 2.44 -16.55 22.44
N VAL A 41 2.58 -15.53 21.61
CA VAL A 41 3.62 -14.50 21.74
C VAL A 41 3.08 -13.33 22.56
N THR A 42 3.90 -12.80 23.45
CA THR A 42 3.62 -11.54 24.14
C THR A 42 4.41 -10.42 23.46
N PRO A 43 3.77 -9.31 23.05
CA PRO A 43 4.49 -8.18 22.47
C PRO A 43 5.37 -7.50 23.54
N PRO A 44 6.34 -6.66 23.16
CA PRO A 44 7.08 -5.87 24.13
C PRO A 44 6.13 -5.02 24.99
N GLY A 45 6.56 -4.70 26.22
CA GLY A 45 5.87 -3.70 27.02
C GLY A 45 5.86 -2.35 26.31
N LEU A 46 4.85 -1.52 26.55
CA LEU A 46 4.70 -0.25 25.82
C LEU A 46 5.89 0.70 25.95
N ASN A 47 6.68 0.61 27.04
CA ASN A 47 7.91 1.39 27.23
C ASN A 47 9.18 0.54 27.08
N GLN A 48 9.16 -0.43 26.16
CA GLN A 48 10.25 -1.37 25.92
C GLN A 48 10.39 -1.64 24.42
N SER A 49 11.56 -2.15 24.05
CA SER A 49 11.80 -2.80 22.75
C SER A 49 12.15 -4.27 22.94
N ARG A 50 11.88 -5.09 21.93
CA ARG A 50 12.26 -6.50 21.88
C ARG A 50 12.96 -6.81 20.57
N ASN A 51 14.21 -7.26 20.67
CA ASN A 51 14.99 -7.69 19.51
C ASN A 51 14.46 -9.03 18.97
N LEU A 52 14.20 -9.08 17.67
CA LEU A 52 13.76 -10.25 16.93
C LEU A 52 14.74 -10.53 15.80
N THR A 53 15.09 -11.79 15.58
CA THR A 53 16.10 -12.18 14.59
C THR A 53 15.53 -13.18 13.58
N SER A 54 16.08 -13.19 12.37
CA SER A 54 15.80 -14.25 11.41
C SER A 54 16.43 -15.54 11.91
N THR A 55 15.61 -16.54 12.25
CA THR A 55 16.12 -17.89 12.49
C THR A 55 15.73 -18.80 11.34
N THR A 56 16.63 -19.71 10.99
CA THR A 56 16.47 -20.67 9.90
C THR A 56 15.40 -21.73 10.19
N TYR A 57 14.76 -21.69 11.38
CA TYR A 57 13.64 -22.56 11.74
C TYR A 57 12.33 -21.88 11.39
N ILE A 58 11.79 -22.28 10.24
CA ILE A 58 10.39 -22.03 9.87
C ILE A 58 9.48 -22.43 11.02
N GLY A 59 8.75 -21.46 11.58
CA GLY A 59 7.78 -21.67 12.65
C GLY A 59 8.20 -21.27 14.07
N GLU A 60 9.38 -20.68 14.29
CA GLU A 60 9.80 -20.31 15.66
C GLU A 60 9.93 -18.80 15.95
N TYR A 61 9.93 -17.88 14.97
CA TYR A 61 9.94 -16.42 15.26
C TYR A 61 9.20 -15.57 14.21
N ASP A 62 7.97 -15.96 13.88
CA ASP A 62 6.99 -15.05 13.28
C ASP A 62 6.30 -14.26 14.40
N ASP A 63 7.04 -13.59 15.28
CA ASP A 63 6.45 -13.06 16.53
C ASP A 63 5.37 -11.99 16.29
N ILE A 64 5.41 -11.36 15.13
CA ILE A 64 4.45 -10.37 14.66
C ILE A 64 3.58 -11.04 13.60
N LEU A 65 2.28 -11.12 13.85
CA LEU A 65 1.34 -11.77 12.94
C LEU A 65 1.45 -11.15 11.53
N GLY A 66 1.59 -12.01 10.51
CA GLY A 66 1.66 -11.61 9.10
C GLY A 66 3.06 -11.23 8.61
N TRP A 67 4.04 -11.00 9.48
CA TRP A 67 5.39 -10.55 9.08
C TRP A 67 6.46 -11.57 9.44
N THR A 68 7.24 -11.97 8.45
CA THR A 68 8.38 -12.87 8.65
C THR A 68 9.69 -12.11 8.53
N ILE A 69 10.59 -12.32 9.48
CA ILE A 69 11.96 -11.77 9.45
C ILE A 69 12.83 -12.70 8.60
N THR A 70 13.20 -12.24 7.42
CA THR A 70 13.91 -13.03 6.39
C THR A 70 15.41 -12.75 6.33
N GLY A 71 15.91 -11.81 7.14
CA GLY A 71 17.32 -11.52 7.26
C GLY A 71 17.62 -10.55 8.39
N GLY A 72 18.82 -10.66 8.96
CA GLY A 72 19.27 -9.77 10.05
C GLY A 72 18.35 -9.81 11.27
N SER A 73 18.09 -8.64 11.82
CA SER A 73 17.29 -8.47 13.03
C SER A 73 16.57 -7.13 13.04
N ILE A 74 15.42 -7.08 13.70
CA ILE A 74 14.63 -5.87 13.94
C ILE A 74 14.41 -5.70 15.45
N ASP A 75 14.03 -4.50 15.88
CA ASP A 75 13.43 -4.31 17.21
C ASP A 75 11.95 -3.96 17.06
N TRP A 76 11.10 -4.73 17.75
CA TRP A 76 9.69 -4.40 17.91
C TRP A 76 9.57 -3.44 19.09
N VAL A 77 8.99 -2.26 18.90
CA VAL A 77 9.09 -1.14 19.85
C VAL A 77 7.71 -0.67 20.27
N GLY A 78 7.49 -0.52 21.58
CA GLY A 78 6.24 0.01 22.13
C GLY A 78 6.13 1.54 22.10
N ASN A 79 4.91 2.05 21.99
CA ASN A 79 4.56 3.46 21.76
C ASN A 79 4.86 4.43 22.92
N LEU A 80 5.21 3.92 24.11
CA LEU A 80 5.72 4.73 25.22
C LEU A 80 7.25 4.76 25.29
N TYR A 81 7.94 3.92 24.52
CA TYR A 81 9.39 3.98 24.32
C TYR A 81 9.74 5.14 23.38
N TRP A 82 8.97 5.27 22.30
CA TRP A 82 8.78 6.48 21.48
C TRP A 82 7.42 6.39 20.78
N ASN A 83 6.89 7.50 20.28
CA ASN A 83 5.56 7.49 19.65
C ASN A 83 5.58 6.74 18.31
N SER A 84 4.73 5.73 18.15
CA SER A 84 4.35 5.09 16.89
C SER A 84 3.59 6.07 15.97
N SER A 85 3.57 5.78 14.66
CA SER A 85 2.75 6.53 13.69
C SER A 85 1.28 6.12 13.78
N ASP A 86 1.04 4.82 13.99
CA ASP A 86 -0.27 4.24 14.19
C ASP A 86 -0.22 3.22 15.35
N GLY A 87 -1.32 3.09 16.11
CA GLY A 87 -1.40 2.10 17.18
C GLY A 87 -0.39 2.27 18.34
N ASN A 88 0.11 1.16 18.86
CA ASN A 88 0.97 1.03 20.03
C ASN A 88 2.36 0.48 19.71
N TYR A 89 2.65 0.08 18.49
CA TYR A 89 3.91 -0.55 18.13
C TYR A 89 4.47 -0.03 16.81
N SER A 90 5.78 -0.14 16.65
CA SER A 90 6.49 0.19 15.41
C SER A 90 7.74 -0.70 15.31
N ILE A 91 8.40 -0.69 14.16
CA ILE A 91 9.58 -1.53 13.90
C ILE A 91 10.80 -0.67 13.65
N ASP A 92 11.80 -0.75 14.52
CA ASP A 92 13.17 -0.36 14.13
C ASP A 92 13.73 -1.47 13.23
N MET A 93 13.96 -1.13 11.96
CA MET A 93 14.43 -2.06 10.95
C MET A 93 15.91 -2.43 11.11
N THR A 94 16.62 -1.90 12.11
CA THR A 94 17.99 -2.27 12.43
C THR A 94 18.12 -2.59 13.92
N GLY A 95 17.96 -3.86 14.28
CA GLY A 95 18.25 -4.34 15.64
C GLY A 95 19.76 -4.43 15.93
N ALA A 96 20.34 -5.63 15.89
CA ALA A 96 21.79 -5.83 15.97
C ALA A 96 22.49 -5.77 14.60
N ASN A 97 21.74 -6.01 13.52
CA ASN A 97 22.16 -5.98 12.13
C ASN A 97 20.99 -5.44 11.27
N PRO A 98 21.24 -4.88 10.08
CA PRO A 98 20.16 -4.46 9.18
C PRO A 98 19.16 -5.59 8.94
N GLY A 99 17.92 -5.34 9.34
CA GLY A 99 16.83 -6.30 9.27
C GLY A 99 16.16 -6.33 7.89
N LYS A 100 15.50 -7.45 7.61
CA LYS A 100 14.68 -7.66 6.43
C LYS A 100 13.40 -8.37 6.84
N ILE A 101 12.25 -7.77 6.56
CA ILE A 101 10.93 -8.36 6.83
C ILE A 101 10.14 -8.47 5.54
N SER A 102 9.29 -9.49 5.45
CA SER A 102 8.43 -9.67 4.28
C SER A 102 7.06 -10.20 4.64
N GLN A 103 6.08 -9.88 3.80
CA GLN A 103 4.74 -10.44 3.83
C GLN A 103 4.24 -10.70 2.41
N SER A 104 3.61 -11.85 2.20
CA SER A 104 2.91 -12.16 0.95
C SER A 104 1.43 -11.82 1.07
N PHE A 105 0.87 -11.33 -0.03
CA PHE A 105 -0.54 -10.94 -0.11
C PHE A 105 -1.09 -11.26 -1.50
N VAL A 106 -2.38 -11.55 -1.55
CA VAL A 106 -3.08 -11.89 -2.80
C VAL A 106 -3.26 -10.63 -3.63
N THR A 107 -3.04 -10.76 -4.93
CA THR A 107 -3.18 -9.68 -5.92
C THR A 107 -4.00 -10.16 -7.11
N SER A 108 -4.54 -9.21 -7.86
CA SER A 108 -5.22 -9.47 -9.13
C SER A 108 -4.28 -9.10 -10.28
N ILE A 109 -3.97 -10.05 -11.16
CA ILE A 109 -3.09 -9.83 -12.31
C ILE A 109 -3.61 -8.63 -13.13
N GLY A 110 -2.71 -7.73 -13.54
CA GLY A 110 -3.01 -6.50 -14.27
C GLY A 110 -3.57 -5.36 -13.41
N THR A 111 -3.78 -5.57 -12.11
CA THR A 111 -4.27 -4.52 -11.21
C THR A 111 -3.12 -3.68 -10.68
N ARG A 112 -3.31 -2.36 -10.68
CA ARG A 112 -2.38 -1.40 -10.09
C ARG A 112 -2.64 -1.28 -8.59
N TYR A 113 -1.59 -1.38 -7.81
CA TYR A 113 -1.61 -1.26 -6.35
C TYR A 113 -0.72 -0.10 -5.90
N ILE A 114 -1.14 0.62 -4.87
CA ILE A 114 -0.31 1.55 -4.11
C ILE A 114 0.07 0.88 -2.79
N VAL A 115 1.36 0.80 -2.51
CA VAL A 115 1.90 0.52 -1.18
C VAL A 115 2.18 1.86 -0.52
N SER A 116 1.65 2.09 0.68
CA SER A 116 2.01 3.23 1.52
C SER A 116 2.51 2.77 2.88
N PHE A 117 3.36 3.58 3.51
CA PHE A 117 3.90 3.32 4.83
C PHE A 117 4.43 4.60 5.45
N ASP A 118 4.50 4.64 6.77
CA ASP A 118 5.15 5.72 7.50
C ASP A 118 6.57 5.33 7.87
N LEU A 119 7.50 6.27 7.68
CA LEU A 119 8.92 6.11 7.93
C LEU A 119 9.44 7.24 8.81
N SER A 120 10.10 6.86 9.89
CA SER A 120 10.88 7.73 10.76
C SER A 120 12.31 7.18 10.88
N GLY A 121 13.11 7.78 11.74
CA GLY A 121 14.42 7.30 12.13
C GLY A 121 14.47 7.05 13.63
N ASN A 122 15.24 6.03 14.05
CA ASN A 122 15.51 5.83 15.45
C ASN A 122 16.10 7.13 16.03
N PRO A 123 15.47 7.71 17.07
CA PRO A 123 15.76 9.06 17.52
C PRO A 123 17.14 9.14 18.21
N TRP A 124 17.70 8.02 18.66
CA TRP A 124 19.07 7.98 19.23
C TRP A 124 20.18 7.93 18.18
N ALA A 125 19.84 7.86 16.88
CA ALA A 125 20.81 8.10 15.83
C ALA A 125 21.40 9.52 15.96
N ARG A 126 22.65 9.70 15.52
CA ARG A 126 23.28 11.03 15.55
C ARG A 126 22.53 11.96 14.57
N TYR A 127 22.42 13.22 14.94
CA TYR A 127 21.95 14.30 14.07
C TYR A 127 22.53 14.18 12.64
N GLY A 128 21.68 14.33 11.63
CA GLY A 128 22.06 14.28 10.22
C GLY A 128 22.44 12.88 9.71
N THR A 129 22.28 11.83 10.51
CA THR A 129 22.48 10.44 10.05
C THR A 129 21.35 10.06 9.10
N ALA A 130 21.71 9.55 7.93
CA ALA A 130 20.75 8.97 6.99
C ALA A 130 20.35 7.56 7.44
N LEU A 131 19.04 7.37 7.64
CA LEU A 131 18.42 6.11 8.01
C LEU A 131 17.56 5.65 6.84
N SER A 132 18.03 4.63 6.13
CA SER A 132 17.52 4.23 4.83
C SER A 132 17.05 2.79 4.82
N LEU A 133 15.88 2.56 4.25
CA LEU A 133 15.45 1.23 3.86
C LEU A 133 15.18 1.19 2.36
N VAL A 134 15.17 -0.01 1.81
CA VAL A 134 14.61 -0.28 0.48
C VAL A 134 13.32 -1.06 0.67
N ALA A 135 12.28 -0.65 -0.06
CA ALA A 135 11.01 -1.36 -0.14
C ALA A 135 10.85 -1.90 -1.56
N PHE A 136 10.44 -3.16 -1.71
CA PHE A 136 10.26 -3.77 -3.01
C PHE A 136 9.21 -4.89 -3.00
N VAL A 137 8.63 -5.13 -4.17
CA VAL A 137 7.61 -6.16 -4.41
C VAL A 137 8.11 -7.18 -5.44
N TYR A 138 7.99 -8.45 -5.09
CA TYR A 138 8.19 -9.58 -6.01
C TYR A 138 6.87 -10.16 -6.49
N ASN A 139 6.88 -10.72 -7.70
CA ASN A 139 5.92 -11.74 -8.10
C ASN A 139 6.50 -13.13 -7.86
N ALA A 140 5.64 -14.15 -7.79
CA ALA A 140 5.98 -15.52 -7.43
C ALA A 140 7.06 -16.22 -8.31
N THR A 141 7.56 -15.56 -9.37
CA THR A 141 8.60 -16.08 -10.28
C THR A 141 9.99 -15.45 -10.08
N ASP A 142 10.21 -14.71 -9.00
CA ASP A 142 11.50 -14.17 -8.50
C ASP A 142 12.35 -13.38 -9.52
N MET A 143 12.03 -12.10 -9.66
CA MET A 143 12.93 -10.98 -9.99
C MET A 143 12.34 -9.73 -9.31
N GLU A 144 13.17 -8.84 -8.74
CA GLU A 144 12.69 -7.54 -8.22
C GLU A 144 12.01 -6.78 -9.37
N GLU A 145 10.71 -6.54 -9.26
CA GLU A 145 9.94 -5.90 -10.33
C GLU A 145 9.73 -4.41 -10.04
N TYR A 146 9.53 -4.06 -8.76
CA TYR A 146 9.34 -2.69 -8.30
C TYR A 146 10.10 -2.48 -6.99
N SER A 147 11.04 -1.53 -6.98
CA SER A 147 11.84 -1.18 -5.80
C SER A 147 12.04 0.33 -5.67
N GLY A 148 12.14 0.80 -4.43
CA GLY A 148 12.44 2.18 -4.09
C GLY A 148 13.27 2.26 -2.80
N THR A 149 14.25 3.16 -2.78
CA THR A 149 15.02 3.46 -1.57
C THR A 149 14.45 4.69 -0.90
N TYR A 150 14.14 4.55 0.38
CA TYR A 150 13.53 5.59 1.21
C TYR A 150 14.47 5.92 2.33
N THR A 151 14.71 7.22 2.53
CA THR A 151 15.69 7.71 3.50
C THR A 151 15.07 8.78 4.37
N PHE A 152 15.17 8.57 5.67
CA PHE A 152 14.87 9.55 6.68
C PHE A 152 16.18 10.20 7.17
N ILE A 153 16.14 11.51 7.39
CA ILE A 153 17.23 12.28 7.99
C ILE A 153 16.61 13.21 9.02
N ASP A 154 16.95 13.02 10.30
CA ASP A 154 16.61 14.01 11.33
C ASP A 154 17.68 15.12 11.32
N ASN A 155 17.24 16.33 10.93
CA ASN A 155 18.05 17.55 11.00
C ASN A 155 17.62 18.46 12.16
N THR A 156 16.95 17.91 13.17
CA THR A 156 16.64 18.63 14.39
C THR A 156 17.67 18.24 15.45
N ASP A 157 18.38 19.24 16.01
CA ASP A 157 19.40 19.04 17.05
C ASP A 157 18.76 18.80 18.43
N VAL A 158 17.77 17.91 18.47
CA VAL A 158 17.08 17.53 19.71
C VAL A 158 17.56 16.14 20.09
N ASN A 159 18.47 16.12 21.05
CA ASN A 159 18.90 14.88 21.68
C ASN A 159 17.70 14.25 22.44
N PRO A 160 17.32 12.99 22.18
CA PRO A 160 16.16 12.34 22.82
C PRO A 160 16.31 12.18 24.34
N SER A 161 17.53 12.33 24.87
CA SER A 161 17.79 12.36 26.31
C SER A 161 17.48 13.71 26.98
N LEU A 162 17.04 14.72 26.23
CA LEU A 162 16.62 16.00 26.78
C LEU A 162 15.19 15.94 27.34
N PRO A 163 14.93 16.53 28.52
CA PRO A 163 13.58 16.66 29.05
C PRO A 163 12.68 17.43 28.06
N GLY A 164 11.59 16.80 27.62
CA GLY A 164 10.61 17.41 26.70
C GLY A 164 10.69 16.96 25.24
N TYR A 165 11.49 15.94 24.89
CA TYR A 165 11.37 15.27 23.59
C TYR A 165 10.06 14.45 23.55
N THR A 166 9.09 14.90 22.74
CA THR A 166 7.72 14.35 22.76
C THR A 166 7.33 13.55 21.52
N GLY A 167 8.24 13.24 20.59
CA GLY A 167 7.82 12.37 19.49
C GLY A 167 8.83 12.16 18.38
N MET A 168 8.66 11.02 17.74
CA MET A 168 9.22 10.66 16.45
C MET A 168 8.72 11.62 15.35
N ILE A 169 9.52 11.83 14.31
CA ILE A 169 9.10 12.56 13.10
C ILE A 169 8.76 11.53 12.03
N TRP A 170 7.47 11.36 11.76
CA TRP A 170 6.98 10.41 10.76
C TRP A 170 6.74 11.11 9.42
N ASN A 171 7.20 10.49 8.33
CA ASN A 171 6.88 10.88 6.96
C ASN A 171 6.19 9.72 6.24
N SER A 172 5.10 10.00 5.55
CA SER A 172 4.42 9.00 4.73
C SER A 172 5.07 8.89 3.35
N TYR A 173 5.34 7.67 2.92
CA TYR A 173 5.87 7.34 1.60
C TYR A 173 4.94 6.39 0.88
N SER A 174 5.01 6.38 -0.45
CA SER A 174 4.29 5.42 -1.26
C SER A 174 5.04 5.07 -2.55
N PHE A 175 4.67 3.93 -3.14
CA PHE A 175 5.00 3.57 -4.51
C PHE A 175 3.89 2.72 -5.11
N GLU A 176 3.89 2.64 -6.43
CA GLU A 176 2.92 1.87 -7.19
C GLU A 176 3.59 0.68 -7.86
N PHE A 177 2.80 -0.38 -8.05
CA PHE A 177 3.18 -1.51 -8.90
C PHE A 177 1.95 -2.07 -9.62
N ILE A 178 2.17 -2.76 -10.74
CA ILE A 178 1.12 -3.53 -11.43
C ILE A 178 1.40 -5.00 -11.16
N ALA A 179 0.43 -5.71 -10.58
CA ALA A 179 0.63 -7.12 -10.26
C ALA A 179 0.70 -7.96 -11.55
N THR A 180 1.74 -8.79 -11.71
CA THR A 180 1.83 -9.75 -12.82
C THR A 180 1.57 -11.20 -12.40
N SER A 181 1.33 -11.42 -11.11
CA SER A 181 0.94 -12.68 -10.48
C SER A 181 -0.33 -12.48 -9.63
N SER A 182 -0.96 -13.59 -9.22
CA SER A 182 -2.07 -13.59 -8.24
C SER A 182 -1.59 -13.52 -6.78
N LEU A 183 -0.27 -13.57 -6.59
CA LEU A 183 0.39 -13.47 -5.30
C LEU A 183 1.64 -12.61 -5.47
N SER A 184 1.75 -11.60 -4.61
CA SER A 184 2.92 -10.71 -4.53
C SER A 184 3.54 -10.79 -3.13
N LYS A 185 4.82 -10.44 -3.01
CA LYS A 185 5.54 -10.36 -1.72
C LYS A 185 6.14 -8.98 -1.54
N LEU A 186 5.67 -8.24 -0.53
CA LEU A 186 6.25 -6.98 -0.10
C LEU A 186 7.40 -7.27 0.86
N THR A 187 8.52 -6.60 0.67
CA THR A 187 9.70 -6.71 1.52
C THR A 187 10.24 -5.34 1.85
N PHE A 188 10.59 -5.14 3.12
CA PHE A 188 11.36 -4.00 3.59
C PHE A 188 12.72 -4.49 4.07
N GLN A 189 13.79 -3.80 3.69
CA GLN A 189 15.15 -4.12 4.11
C GLN A 189 15.88 -2.85 4.53
N SER A 190 16.40 -2.83 5.75
CA SER A 190 17.30 -1.77 6.19
C SER A 190 18.61 -1.81 5.40
N LEU A 191 19.08 -0.63 5.00
CA LEU A 191 20.39 -0.42 4.38
C LEU A 191 21.42 0.12 5.39
N ASN A 192 21.01 0.32 6.65
CA ASN A 192 21.86 0.93 7.68
C ASN A 192 22.90 -0.06 8.21
N THR A 193 24.14 0.15 7.81
CA THR A 193 25.32 -0.59 8.31
C THR A 193 26.17 0.22 9.29
N ASN A 194 25.84 1.51 9.52
CA ASN A 194 26.51 2.37 10.49
C ASN A 194 25.62 3.58 10.83
N PRO A 195 25.32 3.86 12.12
CA PRO A 195 25.52 2.97 13.27
C PRO A 195 24.64 1.71 13.14
N LEU A 196 25.14 0.57 13.63
CA LEU A 196 24.50 -0.74 13.44
C LEU A 196 23.24 -0.98 14.28
N ASN A 197 22.90 -0.08 15.21
CA ASN A 197 21.83 -0.30 16.18
C ASN A 197 20.70 0.74 16.11
N TYR A 198 20.77 1.67 15.14
CA TYR A 198 19.78 2.72 14.97
C TYR A 198 19.36 2.69 13.51
N GLY A 199 18.15 2.22 13.25
CA GLY A 199 17.64 2.01 11.91
C GLY A 199 16.54 2.98 11.51
N PRO A 200 16.08 2.85 10.26
CA PRO A 200 14.83 3.45 9.86
C PRO A 200 13.69 2.75 10.62
N VAL A 201 12.73 3.54 11.11
CA VAL A 201 11.59 3.01 11.86
C VAL A 201 10.37 3.01 10.95
N LEU A 202 9.75 1.84 10.81
CA LEU A 202 8.63 1.58 9.91
C LEU A 202 7.33 1.41 10.71
N ASP A 203 6.24 1.98 10.20
CA ASP A 203 4.89 1.80 10.74
C ASP A 203 3.80 1.99 9.66
N ASN A 204 2.55 1.65 10.00
CA ASN A 204 1.35 1.96 9.22
C ASN A 204 1.43 1.53 7.74
N VAL A 205 1.92 0.31 7.50
CA VAL A 205 2.01 -0.24 6.14
C VAL A 205 0.62 -0.57 5.62
N GLN A 206 0.29 -0.08 4.44
CA GLN A 206 -1.00 -0.32 3.79
C GLN A 206 -0.80 -0.66 2.32
N ILE A 207 -1.74 -1.43 1.78
CA ILE A 207 -1.85 -1.72 0.35
C ILE A 207 -3.26 -1.37 -0.06
N THR A 208 -3.37 -0.62 -1.15
CA THR A 208 -4.66 -0.27 -1.74
C THR A 208 -4.63 -0.49 -3.23
N GLU A 209 -5.77 -0.84 -3.82
CA GLU A 209 -5.91 -0.81 -5.26
C GLU A 209 -5.97 0.64 -5.73
N SER A 210 -5.06 1.02 -6.62
CA SER A 210 -5.19 2.27 -7.35
C SER A 210 -6.16 2.01 -8.48
N ASN A 211 -7.44 2.27 -8.25
CA ASN A 211 -8.41 2.34 -9.33
C ASN A 211 -8.03 3.49 -10.27
N SER A 212 -7.26 3.19 -11.31
CA SER A 212 -7.24 4.04 -12.49
C SER A 212 -8.64 4.07 -13.05
N SER A 213 -9.11 5.27 -13.42
CA SER A 213 -10.28 5.35 -14.29
C SER A 213 -9.93 4.57 -15.56
N ARG A 214 -10.53 3.40 -15.74
CA ARG A 214 -10.30 2.59 -16.94
C ARG A 214 -10.95 3.30 -18.11
N ILE A 215 -10.14 3.63 -19.12
CA ILE A 215 -10.63 4.31 -20.32
C ILE A 215 -11.28 3.26 -21.22
N GLY A 216 -12.49 3.56 -21.68
CA GLY A 216 -13.23 2.72 -22.61
C GLY A 216 -13.68 3.51 -23.83
N VAL A 217 -13.54 2.93 -25.02
CA VAL A 217 -14.08 3.49 -26.27
C VAL A 217 -15.24 2.62 -26.74
N PHE A 218 -16.39 3.24 -26.98
CA PHE A 218 -17.54 2.59 -27.61
C PHE A 218 -17.58 2.88 -29.12
N ARG A 219 -17.57 1.82 -29.93
CA ARG A 219 -17.78 1.89 -31.38
C ARG A 219 -19.22 1.57 -31.73
N ALA A 220 -20.01 2.62 -31.96
CA ALA A 220 -21.44 2.49 -32.25
C ALA A 220 -21.76 1.69 -33.53
N SER A 221 -20.90 1.73 -34.56
CA SER A 221 -21.13 1.00 -35.81
C SER A 221 -21.10 -0.52 -35.63
N THR A 222 -20.39 -1.02 -34.62
CA THR A 222 -20.27 -2.44 -34.31
C THR A 222 -20.90 -2.83 -32.97
N GLY A 223 -21.33 -1.84 -32.16
CA GLY A 223 -21.83 -2.08 -30.80
C GLY A 223 -20.76 -2.60 -29.83
N THR A 224 -19.49 -2.32 -30.11
CA THR A 224 -18.36 -2.90 -29.38
C THR A 224 -17.76 -1.89 -28.41
N TRP A 225 -17.52 -2.34 -27.18
CA TRP A 225 -16.70 -1.67 -26.19
C TRP A 225 -15.28 -2.20 -26.24
N TYR A 226 -14.32 -1.29 -26.29
CA TYR A 226 -12.90 -1.53 -26.12
C TYR A 226 -12.52 -0.93 -24.76
N LEU A 227 -12.15 -1.77 -23.80
CA LEU A 227 -11.83 -1.36 -22.43
C LEU A 227 -10.35 -1.60 -22.18
N ASP A 228 -9.60 -0.57 -21.80
CA ASP A 228 -8.25 -0.74 -21.26
C ASP A 228 -8.37 -1.46 -19.91
N LEU A 229 -8.07 -2.77 -19.90
CA LEU A 229 -8.26 -3.61 -18.71
C LEU A 229 -6.98 -3.80 -17.90
N ASN A 230 -5.81 -3.57 -18.50
CA ASN A 230 -4.53 -3.62 -17.81
C ASN A 230 -4.10 -2.25 -17.25
N GLY A 231 -4.84 -1.19 -17.59
CA GLY A 231 -4.70 0.17 -17.06
C GLY A 231 -3.42 0.86 -17.50
N ASN A 232 -2.83 0.47 -18.63
CA ASN A 232 -1.55 1.02 -19.10
C ASN A 232 -1.69 2.22 -20.06
N ASP A 233 -2.91 2.72 -20.24
CA ASP A 233 -3.26 3.81 -21.16
C ASP A 233 -2.90 3.51 -22.64
N HIS A 234 -2.72 2.24 -22.97
CA HIS A 234 -2.49 1.73 -24.31
C HIS A 234 -3.58 0.71 -24.69
N TRP A 235 -3.77 0.52 -26.00
CA TRP A 235 -4.63 -0.55 -26.49
C TRP A 235 -3.76 -1.71 -26.97
N ASP A 236 -3.78 -2.82 -26.24
CA ASP A 236 -2.96 -4.02 -26.42
C ASP A 236 -3.73 -5.19 -27.04
N ASP A 237 -4.83 -4.92 -27.73
CA ASP A 237 -5.75 -5.91 -28.32
C ASP A 237 -6.69 -6.62 -27.33
N CYS A 238 -7.68 -7.36 -27.85
CA CYS A 238 -8.75 -7.98 -27.04
C CYS A 238 -8.30 -9.13 -26.12
N ALA A 239 -7.04 -9.57 -26.17
CA ALA A 239 -6.50 -10.62 -25.32
C ALA A 239 -5.87 -10.06 -24.04
N ILE A 240 -5.25 -8.88 -24.14
CA ILE A 240 -4.66 -8.16 -23.02
C ILE A 240 -5.68 -7.17 -22.43
N ASP A 241 -6.46 -6.53 -23.31
CA ASP A 241 -7.59 -5.68 -22.97
C ASP A 241 -8.95 -6.38 -23.14
N GLY A 242 -10.04 -5.61 -23.04
CA GLY A 242 -11.40 -6.11 -23.15
C GLY A 242 -12.11 -5.69 -24.43
N CYS A 243 -12.69 -6.66 -25.14
CA CYS A 243 -13.62 -6.43 -26.24
C CYS A 243 -14.98 -7.04 -25.94
N TYR A 244 -15.99 -6.20 -25.69
CA TYR A 244 -17.32 -6.66 -25.32
C TYR A 244 -18.38 -6.07 -26.25
N THR A 245 -19.22 -6.95 -26.80
CA THR A 245 -20.39 -6.52 -27.57
C THR A 245 -21.61 -6.65 -26.68
N PHE A 246 -22.16 -5.53 -26.23
CA PHE A 246 -23.43 -5.48 -25.51
C PHE A 246 -24.20 -4.23 -25.90
N GLY A 247 -25.53 -4.35 -26.00
CA GLY A 247 -26.41 -3.34 -26.57
C GLY A 247 -26.89 -3.70 -27.99
N MET A 248 -27.83 -2.91 -28.51
CA MET A 248 -28.46 -3.10 -29.82
C MET A 248 -28.06 -1.99 -30.79
N ASN A 249 -28.13 -2.26 -32.09
CA ASN A 249 -27.88 -1.26 -33.13
C ASN A 249 -28.80 -0.04 -32.92
N GLY A 250 -28.22 1.15 -32.81
CA GLY A 250 -28.93 2.40 -32.47
C GLY A 250 -29.04 2.72 -30.98
N ALA A 251 -28.47 1.90 -30.09
CA ALA A 251 -28.37 2.24 -28.67
C ALA A 251 -27.40 3.41 -28.46
N VAL A 252 -27.79 4.36 -27.61
CA VAL A 252 -26.94 5.45 -27.14
C VAL A 252 -26.27 5.00 -25.85
N ALA A 253 -24.95 5.04 -25.79
CA ALA A 253 -24.22 4.76 -24.57
C ALA A 253 -24.57 5.81 -23.51
N LEU A 254 -25.19 5.39 -22.41
CA LEU A 254 -25.27 6.20 -21.20
C LEU A 254 -23.93 6.05 -20.48
N THR A 255 -23.00 6.97 -20.72
CA THR A 255 -21.78 7.06 -19.91
C THR A 255 -22.14 7.69 -18.58
N ALA A 256 -22.54 6.89 -17.59
CA ALA A 256 -22.13 7.15 -16.22
C ALA A 256 -20.72 6.58 -16.13
N ALA A 257 -19.70 7.43 -15.94
CA ALA A 257 -18.34 6.97 -15.74
C ALA A 257 -18.29 6.15 -14.44
N SER A 258 -18.42 4.84 -14.55
CA SER A 258 -18.10 3.77 -13.58
C SER A 258 -18.60 2.46 -14.18
N ILE A 259 -17.76 1.69 -14.86
CA ILE A 259 -18.06 0.28 -15.11
C ILE A 259 -17.83 -0.42 -13.76
N LEU A 260 -18.94 -0.77 -13.09
CA LEU A 260 -18.93 -1.74 -12.00
C LEU A 260 -18.60 -3.12 -12.58
N VAL A 261 -17.46 -3.69 -12.20
CA VAL A 261 -17.23 -5.14 -12.13
C VAL A 261 -16.99 -5.48 -10.67
#